data_AF-M5XWF5-F1
#
_entry.id   AF-M5XWF5-F1
#
_cell.length_a   1.000
_cell.length_b   1.000
_cell.length_c   1.000
_cell.angle_alpha   90.00
_cell.angle_beta   90.00
_cell.angle_gamma   90.00
#
_symmetry.space_group_name_H-M   'P 1'
#
loop_
_entity.id
_entity.type
_entity.pdbx_description
1 polymer ?
#
loop_
_entity_poly.entity_id
_entity_poly.type
_entity_poly.pdbx_seq_one_letter_code
_entity_poly.pdbx_strand_id
1 'polypeptide(L)'
;MQESSESKPDFRIGQRVHSSGDPRRIGTVRYVGPVQGYSGTWVGVDWDNGEGKHDGTINGVQYFQARSEQSGSFVRSQNLSSGISLLQALQLRYRGDTTKEEEDEMYVLSASNKRVNVQLVGKEKIQDKLSRLEELTSASVSYLGVSSPGVPCDISTNVPNLKELDLTGNLISEWKDVSTICEQLADLFALNLSYNLMAHDMVGLPHLKRIRILVLNNIGINWTQVEILKQSLPEIEELHLMGNKISTIEPASSFAVLGFDYLRLLNLEDNCIADWNEILKLSQLRSLEQLHLSNNSLIRVFYPDDGMMHELLNGYDSCEESHKPFQNLRCLLLGGNNIEDLASIDSLNSFPQLVDIRLSENPVADPGQGGIPRFVLVARLAKVEMLNGSEVSSRERKESEIRYVRLVMSKMQGNSKELQWLHPRFAELKGFHGIEDEKPLVGAAGPQKMASGLLSITLKCVGASIGEKPSLTKKLPGATTVGKLKILCESFFKLKSIKLKLFLQEEGSPLPMLLDDEMATLTDLGIGNESTILVDEES
;
A
#
# COMPACT_ATOMS: atom_id res chain seq x y z
N MET A 1 -14.98 60.82 -3.35
CA MET A 1 -14.64 59.45 -3.76
C MET A 1 -13.20 59.22 -3.33
N GLN A 2 -13.00 58.57 -2.17
CA GLN A 2 -11.70 58.06 -1.75
C GLN A 2 -11.66 56.61 -2.22
N GLU A 3 -10.90 56.33 -3.28
CA GLU A 3 -10.52 54.96 -3.60
C GLU A 3 -9.54 54.50 -2.52
N SER A 4 -10.00 53.60 -1.67
CA SER A 4 -9.15 52.82 -0.79
C SER A 4 -8.26 51.94 -1.65
N SER A 5 -7.00 52.35 -1.83
CA SER A 5 -5.95 51.48 -2.35
C SER A 5 -5.69 50.37 -1.32
N GLU A 6 -6.47 49.30 -1.38
CA GLU A 6 -6.10 48.05 -0.72
C GLU A 6 -4.74 47.62 -1.26
N SER A 7 -3.72 47.65 -0.40
CA SER A 7 -2.39 47.16 -0.70
C SER A 7 -2.50 45.69 -1.06
N LYS A 8 -2.38 45.37 -2.36
CA LYS A 8 -2.39 43.99 -2.85
C LYS A 8 -1.27 43.21 -2.15
N PRO A 9 -1.48 41.93 -1.79
CA PRO A 9 -0.46 41.14 -1.13
C PRO A 9 0.75 41.01 -2.06
N ASP A 10 1.90 41.54 -1.63
CA ASP A 10 3.16 41.32 -2.30
C ASP A 10 3.58 39.86 -2.09
N PHE A 11 3.49 39.07 -3.16
CA PHE A 11 4.00 37.70 -3.17
C PHE A 11 5.51 37.72 -2.94
N ARG A 12 6.01 36.76 -2.16
CA ARG A 12 7.45 36.59 -1.90
C ARG A 12 8.01 35.40 -2.65
N ILE A 13 9.25 35.52 -3.13
CA ILE A 13 9.98 34.38 -3.71
C ILE A 13 10.09 33.29 -2.63
N GLY A 14 9.79 32.05 -3.02
CA GLY A 14 9.72 30.89 -2.11
C GLY A 14 8.34 30.67 -1.50
N GLN A 15 7.41 31.63 -1.58
CA GLN A 15 6.07 31.49 -1.03
C GLN A 15 5.27 30.41 -1.77
N ARG A 16 4.55 29.59 -1.00
CA ARG A 16 3.59 28.61 -1.50
C ARG A 16 2.28 29.30 -1.84
N VAL A 17 1.73 29.00 -3.02
CA VAL A 17 0.50 29.60 -3.56
C VAL A 17 -0.33 28.55 -4.28
N HIS A 18 -1.62 28.80 -4.44
CA HIS A 18 -2.48 28.03 -5.34
C HIS A 18 -3.20 28.94 -6.33
N SER A 19 -3.74 28.35 -7.39
CA SER A 19 -4.63 29.07 -8.33
C SER A 19 -5.91 29.50 -7.61
N SER A 20 -6.35 30.76 -7.79
CA SER A 20 -7.54 31.29 -7.10
C SER A 20 -8.84 30.53 -7.39
N GLY A 21 -8.93 29.81 -8.52
CA GLY A 21 -10.08 28.98 -8.89
C GLY A 21 -9.86 27.48 -8.72
N ASP A 22 -8.68 27.06 -8.30
CA ASP A 22 -8.35 25.65 -8.11
C ASP A 22 -7.31 25.51 -6.97
N PRO A 23 -7.74 25.17 -5.74
CA PRO A 23 -6.84 25.03 -4.61
C PRO A 23 -5.97 23.78 -4.67
N ARG A 24 -6.23 22.85 -5.60
CA ARG A 24 -5.36 21.68 -5.84
C ARG A 24 -4.19 22.01 -6.75
N ARG A 25 -4.30 23.09 -7.53
CA ARG A 25 -3.19 23.57 -8.36
C ARG A 25 -2.25 24.45 -7.53
N ILE A 26 -1.35 23.78 -6.82
CA ILE A 26 -0.38 24.38 -5.90
C ILE A 26 0.98 24.55 -6.58
N GLY A 27 1.70 25.62 -6.23
CA GLY A 27 3.06 25.87 -6.72
C GLY A 27 3.84 26.81 -5.82
N THR A 28 5.11 27.02 -6.19
CA THR A 28 6.02 27.93 -5.49
C THR A 28 6.30 29.17 -6.33
N VAL A 29 6.21 30.35 -5.72
CA VAL A 29 6.62 31.61 -6.36
C VAL A 29 8.13 31.62 -6.58
N ARG A 30 8.56 31.74 -7.83
CA ARG A 30 9.97 31.78 -8.25
C ARG A 30 10.41 33.15 -8.75
N TYR A 31 9.47 34.00 -9.17
CA TYR A 31 9.75 35.33 -9.71
C TYR A 31 8.61 36.29 -9.40
N VAL A 32 8.93 37.55 -9.10
CA VAL A 32 7.96 38.64 -8.99
C VAL A 32 8.56 39.87 -9.67
N GLY A 33 7.95 40.33 -10.76
CA GLY A 33 8.50 41.47 -11.51
C GLY A 33 7.93 41.65 -12.92
N PRO A 34 8.48 42.61 -13.68
CA PRO A 34 8.08 42.85 -15.07
C PRO A 34 8.62 41.76 -16.02
N VAL A 35 7.84 41.42 -17.05
CA VAL A 35 8.25 40.47 -18.10
C VAL A 35 8.33 41.20 -19.44
N GLN A 36 9.45 41.07 -20.15
CA GLN A 36 9.68 41.71 -21.44
C GLN A 36 8.56 41.38 -22.43
N GLY A 37 7.97 42.43 -23.01
CA GLY A 37 6.83 42.32 -23.92
C GLY A 37 5.45 42.30 -23.26
N TYR A 38 5.38 42.31 -21.92
CA TYR A 38 4.12 42.32 -21.17
C TYR A 38 4.07 43.48 -20.17
N SER A 39 2.90 44.11 -20.04
CA SER A 39 2.71 45.22 -19.10
C SER A 39 2.46 44.74 -17.66
N GLY A 40 2.87 45.55 -16.69
CA GLY A 40 2.63 45.31 -15.26
C GLY A 40 3.48 44.18 -14.66
N THR A 41 3.27 43.94 -13.36
CA THR A 41 3.96 42.90 -12.60
C THR A 41 3.36 41.52 -12.88
N TRP A 42 4.22 40.52 -12.97
CA TRP A 42 3.88 39.11 -13.10
C TRP A 42 4.50 38.31 -11.97
N VAL A 43 3.84 37.22 -11.62
CA VAL A 43 4.32 36.23 -10.66
C VAL A 43 4.68 34.98 -11.45
N GLY A 44 5.96 34.63 -11.47
CA GLY A 44 6.43 33.35 -11.96
C GLY A 44 6.22 32.28 -10.91
N VAL A 45 5.45 31.24 -11.24
CA VAL A 45 5.12 30.12 -10.35
C VAL A 45 5.63 28.82 -10.97
N ASP A 46 6.22 27.96 -10.17
CA ASP A 46 6.62 26.59 -10.53
C ASP A 46 5.61 25.60 -9.90
N TRP A 47 4.75 25.00 -10.72
CA TRP A 47 3.62 24.18 -10.30
C TRP A 47 4.01 22.75 -9.91
N ASP A 48 3.41 22.23 -8.83
CA ASP A 48 3.79 20.93 -8.27
C ASP A 48 3.44 19.75 -9.14
N ASN A 49 2.30 19.84 -9.81
CA ASN A 49 1.83 18.83 -10.75
C ASN A 49 2.55 18.89 -12.12
N GLY A 50 3.47 19.84 -12.32
CA GLY A 50 4.17 20.00 -13.60
C GLY A 50 3.32 20.59 -14.73
N GLU A 51 2.08 21.04 -14.45
CA GLU A 51 1.16 21.60 -15.46
C GLU A 51 1.31 23.12 -15.60
N GLY A 52 2.50 23.54 -15.98
CA GLY A 52 2.81 24.89 -16.43
C GLY A 52 2.87 25.01 -17.95
N LYS A 53 3.71 25.94 -18.41
CA LYS A 53 3.81 26.35 -19.82
C LYS A 53 5.26 26.47 -20.32
N HIS A 54 6.22 26.68 -19.42
CA HIS A 54 7.61 26.95 -19.76
C HIS A 54 8.55 26.63 -18.59
N ASP A 55 9.85 26.64 -18.84
CA ASP A 55 10.94 26.44 -17.86
C ASP A 55 11.24 27.70 -17.01
N GLY A 56 10.59 28.83 -17.31
CA GLY A 56 10.86 30.14 -16.70
C GLY A 56 11.54 31.13 -17.65
N THR A 57 11.77 30.72 -18.89
CA THR A 57 12.24 31.55 -20.00
C THR A 57 11.07 32.01 -20.87
N ILE A 58 11.03 33.31 -21.21
CA ILE A 58 10.10 33.87 -22.19
C ILE A 58 10.90 34.68 -23.21
N ASN A 59 10.68 34.40 -24.51
CA ASN A 59 11.31 35.11 -25.63
C ASN A 59 12.85 35.18 -25.52
N GLY A 60 13.47 34.10 -25.04
CA GLY A 60 14.93 34.01 -24.88
C GLY A 60 15.49 34.68 -23.62
N VAL A 61 14.65 35.27 -22.76
CA VAL A 61 15.05 35.84 -21.46
C VAL A 61 14.63 34.91 -20.34
N GLN A 62 15.59 34.46 -19.54
CA GLN A 62 15.35 33.62 -18.37
C GLN A 62 15.08 34.49 -17.14
N TYR A 63 13.93 34.30 -16.50
CA TYR A 63 13.54 35.05 -15.28
C TYR A 63 13.68 34.19 -14.03
N PHE A 64 13.43 32.89 -14.16
CA PHE A 64 13.64 31.88 -13.13
C PHE A 64 13.90 30.52 -13.78
N GLN A 65 14.35 29.56 -12.99
CA GLN A 65 14.48 28.16 -13.39
C GLN A 65 13.38 27.35 -12.71
N ALA A 66 12.49 26.76 -13.50
CA ALA A 66 11.46 25.83 -13.03
C ALA A 66 12.01 24.40 -12.96
N ARG A 67 11.32 23.52 -12.22
CA ARG A 67 11.73 22.11 -12.04
C ARG A 67 11.71 21.29 -13.34
N SER A 68 10.85 21.63 -14.30
CA SER A 68 10.77 20.98 -15.60
C SER A 68 10.51 22.01 -16.71
N GLU A 69 10.67 21.58 -17.97
CA GLU A 69 10.43 22.43 -19.14
C GLU A 69 9.00 22.96 -19.24
N GLN A 70 8.06 22.34 -18.54
CA GLN A 70 6.66 22.68 -18.58
C GLN A 70 6.07 22.95 -17.20
N SER A 71 6.83 23.11 -16.12
CA SER A 71 6.23 23.34 -14.79
C SER A 71 6.03 24.83 -14.46
N GLY A 72 6.73 25.74 -15.13
CA GLY A 72 6.69 27.17 -14.86
C GLY A 72 5.51 27.87 -15.54
N SER A 73 4.96 28.92 -14.92
CA SER A 73 3.98 29.83 -15.53
C SER A 73 4.14 31.24 -15.02
N PHE A 74 3.94 32.25 -15.87
CA PHE A 74 3.67 33.61 -15.41
C PHE A 74 2.18 33.83 -15.24
N VAL A 75 1.80 34.27 -14.04
CA VAL A 75 0.41 34.45 -13.61
C VAL A 75 0.23 35.86 -13.07
N ARG A 76 -0.97 36.42 -13.23
CA ARG A 76 -1.34 37.68 -12.60
C ARG A 76 -1.67 37.46 -11.13
N SER A 77 -1.31 38.42 -10.28
CA SER A 77 -1.48 38.33 -8.83
C SER A 77 -2.92 37.99 -8.41
N GLN A 78 -3.94 38.51 -9.11
CA GLN A 78 -5.35 38.23 -8.80
C GLN A 78 -5.78 36.77 -9.06
N ASN A 79 -5.02 36.04 -9.88
CA ASN A 79 -5.30 34.63 -10.19
C ASN A 79 -4.54 33.68 -9.26
N LEU A 80 -3.85 34.21 -8.25
CA LEU A 80 -3.16 33.45 -7.22
C LEU A 80 -3.75 33.77 -5.85
N SER A 81 -3.79 32.74 -5.01
CA SER A 81 -4.10 32.86 -3.59
C SER A 81 -2.83 32.62 -2.78
N SER A 82 -2.58 33.52 -1.82
CA SER A 82 -1.53 33.36 -0.79
C SER A 82 -1.90 32.36 0.29
N GLY A 83 -3.14 31.88 0.28
CA GLY A 83 -3.71 31.05 1.33
C GLY A 83 -4.36 31.83 2.46
N ILE A 84 -4.91 31.07 3.40
CA ILE A 84 -5.67 31.53 4.57
C ILE A 84 -5.12 30.92 5.85
N SER A 85 -5.55 31.41 7.01
CA SER A 85 -5.20 30.80 8.30
C SER A 85 -5.99 29.50 8.55
N LEU A 86 -5.49 28.65 9.44
CA LEU A 86 -6.18 27.42 9.83
C LEU A 86 -7.61 27.69 10.33
N LEU A 87 -7.80 28.69 11.19
CA LEU A 87 -9.14 29.04 11.69
C LEU A 87 -10.08 29.51 10.58
N GLN A 88 -9.59 30.30 9.62
CA GLN A 88 -10.38 30.71 8.46
C GLN A 88 -10.80 29.51 7.61
N ALA A 89 -9.90 28.54 7.40
CA ALA A 89 -10.22 27.32 6.67
C ALA A 89 -11.26 26.46 7.40
N LEU A 90 -11.15 26.33 8.72
CA LEU A 90 -12.15 25.64 9.55
C LEU A 90 -13.51 26.34 9.48
N GLN A 91 -13.53 27.67 9.56
CA GLN A 91 -14.76 28.44 9.42
C GLN A 91 -15.38 28.29 8.02
N LEU A 92 -14.57 28.37 6.97
CA LEU A 92 -15.03 28.16 5.59
C LEU A 92 -15.64 26.77 5.41
N ARG A 93 -15.00 25.74 5.97
CA ARG A 93 -15.42 24.34 5.83
C ARG A 93 -16.66 23.99 6.65
N TYR A 94 -16.74 24.47 7.89
CA TYR A 94 -17.71 23.98 8.87
C TYR A 94 -18.76 25.00 9.26
N ARG A 95 -18.58 26.29 8.95
CA ARG A 95 -19.60 27.34 9.10
C ARG A 95 -20.13 27.86 7.76
N GLY A 96 -19.57 27.43 6.63
CA GLY A 96 -20.08 27.78 5.31
C GLY A 96 -21.43 27.10 5.06
N ASP A 97 -22.44 27.89 4.68
CA ASP A 97 -23.67 27.36 4.09
C ASP A 97 -23.35 26.90 2.66
N THR A 98 -23.80 25.71 2.29
CA THR A 98 -23.82 25.31 0.87
C THR A 98 -24.65 26.31 0.09
N THR A 99 -24.09 26.82 -0.99
CA THR A 99 -24.84 27.72 -1.87
C THR A 99 -25.97 26.95 -2.55
N LYS A 100 -27.07 27.63 -2.88
CA LYS A 100 -28.19 27.02 -3.63
C LYS A 100 -27.72 26.42 -4.97
N GLU A 101 -26.69 27.02 -5.56
CA GLU A 101 -26.08 26.56 -6.81
C GLU A 101 -25.39 25.20 -6.64
N GLU A 102 -24.60 25.01 -5.57
CA GLU A 102 -23.97 23.72 -5.24
C GLU A 102 -25.00 22.63 -4.88
N GLU A 103 -26.10 23.01 -4.21
CA GLU A 103 -27.19 22.09 -3.92
C GLU A 103 -27.95 21.68 -5.19
N ASP A 104 -28.20 22.64 -6.09
CA ASP A 104 -28.86 22.38 -7.35
C ASP A 104 -28.00 21.44 -8.22
N GLU A 105 -26.68 21.60 -8.25
CA GLU A 105 -25.75 20.73 -8.99
C GLU A 105 -25.64 19.29 -8.43
N MET A 106 -26.13 19.02 -7.22
CA MET A 106 -26.09 17.68 -6.62
C MET A 106 -27.26 16.81 -7.11
N TYR A 107 -27.06 16.13 -8.23
CA TYR A 107 -28.04 15.19 -8.79
C TYR A 107 -27.41 13.86 -9.19
N VAL A 108 -28.23 12.81 -9.18
CA VAL A 108 -27.92 11.52 -9.79
C VAL A 108 -28.82 11.30 -10.99
N LEU A 109 -28.30 10.60 -12.01
CA LEU A 109 -29.11 10.15 -13.14
C LEU A 109 -29.78 8.82 -12.76
N SER A 110 -31.09 8.74 -12.93
CA SER A 110 -31.82 7.47 -12.78
C SER A 110 -31.39 6.45 -13.85
N ALA A 111 -31.77 5.18 -13.68
CA ALA A 111 -31.62 4.15 -14.71
C ALA A 111 -32.30 4.50 -16.06
N SER A 112 -33.22 5.47 -16.05
CA SER A 112 -33.88 6.04 -17.24
C SER A 112 -33.27 7.38 -17.70
N ASN A 113 -32.06 7.72 -17.23
CA ASN A 113 -31.32 8.94 -17.56
C ASN A 113 -32.03 10.25 -17.15
N LYS A 114 -32.88 10.21 -16.12
CA LYS A 114 -33.57 11.39 -15.58
C LYS A 114 -32.79 11.95 -14.39
N ARG A 115 -32.65 13.28 -14.33
CA ARG A 115 -32.08 13.99 -13.19
C ARG A 115 -32.94 13.79 -11.93
N VAL A 116 -32.32 13.27 -10.87
CA VAL A 116 -32.91 13.12 -9.53
C VAL A 116 -32.05 13.92 -8.56
N ASN A 117 -32.61 14.96 -7.97
CA ASN A 117 -31.90 15.79 -6.99
C ASN A 117 -31.62 14.97 -5.73
N VAL A 118 -30.40 15.09 -5.21
CA VAL A 118 -29.98 14.42 -3.99
C VAL A 118 -30.38 15.28 -2.80
N GLN A 119 -31.29 14.79 -1.96
CA GLN A 119 -31.62 15.45 -0.70
C GLN A 119 -30.89 14.74 0.45
N LEU A 120 -30.00 15.47 1.13
CA LEU A 120 -29.29 14.98 2.29
C LEU A 120 -30.18 15.10 3.54
N VAL A 121 -30.79 13.99 3.95
CA VAL A 121 -31.63 13.95 5.16
C VAL A 121 -30.75 14.10 6.40
N GLY A 122 -31.06 15.09 7.25
CA GLY A 122 -30.30 15.37 8.48
C GLY A 122 -29.09 16.29 8.29
N LYS A 123 -28.88 16.84 7.07
CA LYS A 123 -27.82 17.81 6.76
C LYS A 123 -27.82 19.00 7.72
N GLU A 124 -28.98 19.61 7.98
CA GLU A 124 -29.10 20.76 8.88
C GLU A 124 -28.62 20.43 10.30
N LYS A 125 -29.02 19.28 10.85
CA LYS A 125 -28.57 18.84 12.19
C LYS A 125 -27.07 18.56 12.24
N ILE A 126 -26.49 18.06 11.15
CA ILE A 126 -25.04 17.82 11.04
C ILE A 126 -24.30 19.15 10.91
N GLN A 127 -24.80 20.06 10.06
CA GLN A 127 -24.25 21.40 9.87
C GLN A 127 -24.29 22.21 11.17
N ASP A 128 -25.41 22.17 11.90
CA ASP A 128 -25.56 22.82 13.20
C ASP A 128 -24.51 22.30 14.21
N LYS A 129 -24.27 20.99 14.25
CA LYS A 129 -23.23 20.39 15.10
C LYS A 129 -21.83 20.79 14.66
N LEU A 130 -21.54 20.74 13.36
CA LEU A 130 -20.23 21.06 12.81
C LEU A 130 -19.89 22.55 12.91
N SER A 131 -20.90 23.43 12.88
CA SER A 131 -20.73 24.88 13.04
C SER A 131 -20.20 25.28 14.43
N ARG A 132 -20.43 24.41 15.42
CA ARG A 132 -19.86 24.48 16.78
C ARG A 132 -18.44 23.94 16.77
N LEU A 133 -17.53 24.76 16.28
CA LEU A 133 -16.11 24.47 16.21
C LEU A 133 -15.53 23.96 17.55
N GLU A 134 -16.06 24.45 18.67
CA GLU A 134 -15.66 24.04 20.02
C GLU A 134 -15.97 22.56 20.36
N GLU A 135 -16.93 21.93 19.68
CA GLU A 135 -17.28 20.51 19.87
C GLU A 135 -16.49 19.59 18.91
N LEU A 136 -15.72 20.13 17.96
CA LEU A 136 -15.00 19.32 16.96
C LEU A 136 -13.84 18.54 17.60
N THR A 137 -13.85 17.22 17.38
CA THR A 137 -12.76 16.31 17.77
C THR A 137 -11.89 15.90 16.59
N SER A 138 -12.41 15.96 15.37
CA SER A 138 -11.69 15.61 14.14
C SER A 138 -12.07 16.61 13.05
N ALA A 139 -11.08 17.11 12.30
CA ALA A 139 -11.29 18.07 11.24
C ALA A 139 -10.38 17.82 10.04
N SER A 140 -10.92 18.02 8.84
CA SER A 140 -10.17 18.02 7.58
C SER A 140 -10.44 19.32 6.83
N VAL A 141 -9.35 20.01 6.53
CA VAL A 141 -9.32 21.24 5.72
C VAL A 141 -8.41 21.02 4.50
N SER A 142 -8.44 19.80 3.97
CA SER A 142 -7.63 19.41 2.82
C SER A 142 -7.88 20.32 1.63
N TYR A 143 -6.82 20.80 0.97
CA TYR A 143 -6.92 21.67 -0.21
C TYR A 143 -7.79 22.92 0.00
N LEU A 144 -7.70 23.56 1.17
CA LEU A 144 -8.33 24.87 1.43
C LEU A 144 -7.33 26.03 1.44
N GLY A 145 -6.07 25.76 1.12
CA GLY A 145 -5.03 26.77 1.04
C GLY A 145 -4.55 27.26 2.41
N VAL A 146 -4.56 26.40 3.44
CA VAL A 146 -4.01 26.76 4.77
C VAL A 146 -2.52 27.08 4.61
N SER A 147 -2.14 28.32 4.90
CA SER A 147 -0.76 28.82 4.72
C SER A 147 -0.09 29.23 6.03
N SER A 148 -0.87 29.38 7.11
CA SER A 148 -0.37 29.84 8.41
C SER A 148 -1.25 29.35 9.57
N PRO A 149 -0.70 29.29 10.79
CA PRO A 149 -1.49 29.04 12.01
C PRO A 149 -2.49 30.18 12.29
N GLY A 150 -2.28 31.38 11.75
CA GLY A 150 -3.06 32.57 12.06
C GLY A 150 -2.58 33.28 13.32
N VAL A 151 -3.49 33.98 13.99
CA VAL A 151 -3.20 34.74 15.20
C VAL A 151 -2.97 33.77 16.37
N PRO A 152 -1.96 34.00 17.23
CA PRO A 152 -1.75 33.18 18.42
C PRO A 152 -3.01 33.11 19.30
N CYS A 153 -3.27 31.93 19.87
CA CYS A 153 -4.41 31.60 20.74
C CYS A 153 -5.79 31.51 20.06
N ASP A 154 -5.94 31.94 18.81
CA ASP A 154 -7.22 31.87 18.10
C ASP A 154 -7.70 30.43 17.93
N ILE A 155 -6.79 29.52 17.58
CA ILE A 155 -7.10 28.10 17.40
C ILE A 155 -7.53 27.50 18.75
N SER A 156 -6.75 27.70 19.81
CA SER A 156 -7.06 27.16 21.14
C SER A 156 -8.39 27.68 21.72
N THR A 157 -8.82 28.88 21.34
CA THR A 157 -10.07 29.48 21.81
C THR A 157 -11.28 28.94 21.06
N ASN A 158 -11.15 28.71 19.74
CA ASN A 158 -12.28 28.35 18.88
C ASN A 158 -12.43 26.83 18.67
N VAL A 159 -11.34 26.06 18.75
CA VAL A 159 -11.31 24.60 18.53
C VAL A 159 -10.49 23.86 19.61
N PRO A 160 -10.80 24.03 20.91
CA PRO A 160 -10.00 23.47 22.01
C PRO A 160 -9.96 21.93 22.05
N ASN A 161 -11.00 21.25 21.56
CA ASN A 161 -11.17 19.80 21.73
C ASN A 161 -10.67 18.97 20.54
N LEU A 162 -9.96 19.59 19.59
CA LEU A 162 -9.53 18.93 18.36
C LEU A 162 -8.40 17.91 18.65
N LYS A 163 -8.60 16.68 18.20
CA LYS A 163 -7.71 15.53 18.42
C LYS A 163 -7.07 14.99 17.15
N GLU A 164 -7.76 15.15 16.03
CA GLU A 164 -7.31 14.74 14.71
C GLU A 164 -7.43 15.91 13.73
N LEU A 165 -6.35 16.18 13.00
CA LEU A 165 -6.31 17.27 12.03
C LEU A 165 -5.70 16.81 10.71
N ASP A 166 -6.45 16.98 9.63
CA ASP A 166 -6.00 16.73 8.27
C ASP A 166 -5.78 18.05 7.51
N LEU A 167 -4.51 18.32 7.22
CA LEU A 167 -4.01 19.47 6.45
C LEU A 167 -3.51 19.05 5.06
N THR A 168 -3.98 17.92 4.51
CA THR A 168 -3.53 17.42 3.21
C THR A 168 -3.62 18.47 2.11
N GLY A 169 -2.54 18.65 1.33
CA GLY A 169 -2.53 19.46 0.13
C GLY A 169 -2.80 20.94 0.39
N ASN A 170 -2.20 21.50 1.42
CA ASN A 170 -2.30 22.92 1.75
C ASN A 170 -1.01 23.67 1.38
N LEU A 171 -0.86 24.91 1.86
CA LEU A 171 0.27 25.78 1.56
C LEU A 171 1.28 25.89 2.73
N ILE A 172 1.06 25.15 3.82
CA ILE A 172 1.99 25.12 4.94
C ILE A 172 3.31 24.52 4.46
N SER A 173 4.42 25.17 4.80
CA SER A 173 5.76 24.75 4.38
C SER A 173 6.78 24.80 5.51
N GLU A 174 6.54 25.57 6.56
CA GLU A 174 7.48 25.73 7.66
C GLU A 174 7.13 24.80 8.85
N TRP A 175 8.11 24.07 9.37
CA TRP A 175 7.93 23.20 10.55
C TRP A 175 7.55 23.98 11.82
N LYS A 176 7.98 25.24 11.92
CA LYS A 176 7.60 26.14 13.02
C LYS A 176 6.10 26.42 13.06
N ASP A 177 5.46 26.54 11.90
CA ASP A 177 4.02 26.77 11.82
C ASP A 177 3.26 25.53 12.29
N VAL A 178 3.75 24.33 11.93
CA VAL A 178 3.22 23.06 12.45
C VAL A 178 3.35 23.01 13.99
N SER A 179 4.51 23.37 14.55
CA SER A 179 4.69 23.45 16.01
C SER A 179 3.68 24.41 16.65
N THR A 180 3.46 25.57 16.04
CA THR A 180 2.53 26.59 16.55
C THR A 180 1.08 26.11 16.54
N ILE A 181 0.69 25.27 15.57
CA ILE A 181 -0.63 24.63 15.53
C ILE A 181 -0.74 23.60 16.66
N CYS A 182 0.25 22.71 16.80
CA CYS A 182 0.25 21.66 17.82
C CYS A 182 0.31 22.22 19.25
N GLU A 183 1.03 23.33 19.48
CA GLU A 183 1.08 24.00 20.79
C GLU A 183 -0.28 24.59 21.21
N GLN A 184 -1.09 25.05 20.24
CA GLN A 184 -2.45 25.54 20.49
C GLN A 184 -3.48 24.43 20.63
N LEU A 185 -3.19 23.24 20.12
CA LEU A 185 -4.08 22.07 20.14
C LEU A 185 -3.53 21.00 21.07
N ALA A 186 -3.71 21.21 22.38
CA ALA A 186 -3.10 20.38 23.41
C ALA A 186 -3.47 18.89 23.30
N ASP A 187 -4.67 18.53 22.84
CA ASP A 187 -5.14 17.15 22.75
C ASP A 187 -4.98 16.51 21.36
N LEU A 188 -4.28 17.19 20.44
CA LEU A 188 -3.99 16.68 19.10
C LEU A 188 -3.03 15.49 19.17
N PHE A 189 -3.48 14.33 18.69
CA PHE A 189 -2.67 13.12 18.63
C PHE A 189 -2.50 12.59 17.20
N ALA A 190 -3.38 12.94 16.25
CA ALA A 190 -3.26 12.55 14.85
C ALA A 190 -3.16 13.78 13.95
N LEU A 191 -2.10 13.82 13.12
CA LEU A 191 -1.84 14.92 12.21
C LEU A 191 -1.48 14.40 10.82
N ASN A 192 -2.19 14.87 9.81
CA ASN A 192 -1.89 14.58 8.41
C ASN A 192 -1.42 15.84 7.67
N LEU A 193 -0.19 15.80 7.17
CA LEU A 193 0.48 16.86 6.40
C LEU A 193 0.75 16.44 4.96
N SER A 194 0.11 15.38 4.47
CA SER A 194 0.39 14.83 3.14
C SER A 194 0.28 15.89 2.03
N TYR A 195 1.09 15.77 0.99
CA TYR A 195 1.08 16.70 -0.15
C TYR A 195 1.33 18.18 0.20
N ASN A 196 1.98 18.47 1.33
CA ASN A 196 2.55 19.79 1.62
C ASN A 196 4.06 19.76 1.33
N LEU A 197 4.55 20.71 0.52
CA LEU A 197 6.00 20.81 0.25
C LEU A 197 6.69 21.49 1.43
N MET A 198 7.21 20.68 2.35
CA MET A 198 7.83 21.15 3.59
C MET A 198 9.27 21.63 3.34
N ALA A 199 9.69 22.63 4.12
CA ALA A 199 11.04 23.17 4.12
C ALA A 199 12.05 22.08 4.52
N HIS A 200 13.21 22.08 3.85
CA HIS A 200 14.26 21.12 4.16
C HIS A 200 14.94 21.40 5.50
N ASP A 201 15.12 22.69 5.82
CA ASP A 201 15.75 23.15 7.03
C ASP A 201 14.78 23.03 8.22
N MET A 202 15.03 22.07 9.11
CA MET A 202 14.25 21.85 10.34
C MET A 202 14.74 22.77 11.48
N VAL A 203 14.82 24.08 11.21
CA VAL A 203 15.23 25.07 12.21
C VAL A 203 14.10 25.30 13.21
N GLY A 204 14.39 25.05 14.50
CA GLY A 204 13.37 25.12 15.56
C GLY A 204 12.51 23.86 15.57
N LEU A 205 13.14 22.74 15.93
CA LEU A 205 12.52 21.42 16.05
C LEU A 205 11.11 21.52 16.68
N PRO A 206 10.06 21.02 16.00
CA PRO A 206 8.70 21.17 16.49
C PRO A 206 8.52 20.35 17.77
N HIS A 207 7.83 20.84 18.79
CA HIS A 207 7.56 20.05 20.00
C HIS A 207 6.28 19.22 19.83
N LEU A 208 6.32 18.16 19.02
CA LEU A 208 5.19 17.29 18.69
C LEU A 208 4.95 16.21 19.76
N LYS A 209 4.97 16.61 21.04
CA LYS A 209 5.10 15.67 22.18
C LYS A 209 3.96 14.64 22.31
N ARG A 210 2.76 14.97 21.84
CA ARG A 210 1.55 14.14 21.97
C ARG A 210 1.12 13.47 20.66
N ILE A 211 1.84 13.73 19.57
CA ILE A 211 1.50 13.15 18.27
C ILE A 211 1.84 11.66 18.29
N ARG A 212 0.81 10.85 18.06
CA ARG A 212 0.86 9.38 17.97
C ARG A 212 0.75 8.90 16.53
N ILE A 213 -0.01 9.62 15.70
CA ILE A 213 -0.17 9.30 14.28
C ILE A 213 0.29 10.51 13.47
N LEU A 214 1.34 10.32 12.69
CA LEU A 214 1.88 11.36 11.81
C LEU A 214 1.92 10.87 10.37
N VAL A 215 1.19 11.56 9.50
CA VAL A 215 1.11 11.24 8.07
C VAL A 215 1.86 12.30 7.27
N LEU A 216 3.00 11.92 6.68
CA LEU A 216 3.89 12.76 5.91
C LEU A 216 4.03 12.23 4.47
N ASN A 217 2.92 11.82 3.85
CA ASN A 217 2.99 11.22 2.51
C ASN A 217 3.24 12.30 1.45
N ASN A 218 4.10 12.01 0.47
CA ASN A 218 4.37 12.89 -0.68
C ASN A 218 4.76 14.33 -0.29
N ILE A 219 5.55 14.49 0.79
CA ILE A 219 6.06 15.80 1.21
C ILE A 219 7.52 16.05 0.76
N GLY A 220 8.20 15.00 0.27
CA GLY A 220 9.60 15.04 -0.14
C GLY A 220 10.60 14.92 1.01
N ILE A 221 10.20 14.33 2.13
CA ILE A 221 11.07 14.12 3.29
C ILE A 221 12.04 12.95 3.06
N ASN A 222 13.31 13.12 3.43
CA ASN A 222 14.32 12.05 3.40
C ASN A 222 14.55 11.45 4.80
N TRP A 223 15.32 10.36 4.89
CA TRP A 223 15.51 9.69 6.17
C TRP A 223 16.32 10.50 7.19
N THR A 224 17.29 11.30 6.74
CA THR A 224 18.09 12.14 7.65
C THR A 224 17.20 13.18 8.36
N GLN A 225 16.19 13.68 7.67
CA GLN A 225 15.15 14.54 8.24
C GLN A 225 14.23 13.78 9.22
N VAL A 226 13.89 12.52 8.94
CA VAL A 226 13.13 11.67 9.88
C VAL A 226 13.91 11.47 11.18
N GLU A 227 15.23 11.25 11.11
CA GLU A 227 16.11 11.16 12.29
C GLU A 227 16.14 12.45 13.11
N ILE A 228 16.04 13.61 12.46
CA ILE A 228 15.94 14.92 13.14
C ILE A 228 14.57 15.03 13.84
N LEU A 229 13.47 14.70 13.16
CA LEU A 229 12.11 14.72 13.73
C LEU A 229 11.92 13.72 14.87
N LYS A 230 12.69 12.64 14.91
CA LYS A 230 12.63 11.64 15.99
C LYS A 230 12.70 12.27 17.38
N GLN A 231 13.53 13.30 17.57
CA GLN A 231 13.69 13.99 18.86
C GLN A 231 12.41 14.72 19.31
N SER A 232 11.53 15.03 18.36
CA SER A 232 10.28 15.75 18.53
C SER A 232 9.07 14.85 18.75
N LEU A 233 9.22 13.53 18.55
CA LEU A 233 8.14 12.55 18.45
C LEU A 233 8.28 11.43 19.51
N PRO A 234 8.20 11.74 20.81
CA PRO A 234 8.43 10.75 21.87
C PRO A 234 7.31 9.71 22.01
N GLU A 235 6.07 10.03 21.61
CA GLU A 235 4.89 9.16 21.74
C GLU A 235 4.41 8.59 20.39
N ILE A 236 5.22 8.67 19.32
CA ILE A 236 4.76 8.25 17.98
C ILE A 236 4.51 6.73 17.93
N GLU A 237 3.31 6.36 17.48
CA GLU A 237 2.84 5.00 17.31
C GLU A 237 2.74 4.61 15.83
N GLU A 238 2.38 5.55 14.95
CA GLU A 238 2.21 5.33 13.51
C GLU A 238 2.85 6.45 12.70
N LEU A 239 3.78 6.08 11.81
CA LEU A 239 4.47 7.02 10.94
C LEU A 239 4.28 6.61 9.48
N HIS A 240 3.72 7.52 8.68
CA HIS A 240 3.48 7.29 7.26
C HIS A 240 4.36 8.20 6.41
N LEU A 241 5.17 7.58 5.54
CA LEU A 241 6.16 8.21 4.68
C LEU A 241 5.97 7.78 3.22
N MET A 242 4.74 7.50 2.81
CA MET A 242 4.45 7.02 1.47
C MET A 242 4.83 8.06 0.40
N GLY A 243 5.41 7.66 -0.73
CA GLY A 243 5.59 8.57 -1.87
C GLY A 243 6.69 9.62 -1.69
N ASN A 244 7.66 9.41 -0.80
CA ASN A 244 8.70 10.40 -0.49
C ASN A 244 10.02 10.19 -1.26
N LYS A 245 10.10 9.16 -2.11
CA LYS A 245 11.30 8.80 -2.89
C LYS A 245 12.50 8.42 -2.01
N ILE A 246 12.24 7.90 -0.81
CA ILE A 246 13.27 7.40 0.10
C ILE A 246 13.92 6.17 -0.54
N SER A 247 15.24 6.18 -0.68
CA SER A 247 16.01 5.04 -1.20
C SER A 247 16.98 4.46 -0.17
N THR A 248 17.45 5.29 0.77
CA THR A 248 18.34 4.89 1.86
C THR A 248 17.74 5.26 3.22
N ILE A 249 18.01 4.40 4.20
CA ILE A 249 17.73 4.59 5.62
C ILE A 249 19.07 4.92 6.28
N GLU A 250 19.27 6.19 6.62
CA GLU A 250 20.55 6.73 7.13
C GLU A 250 20.39 7.16 8.59
N PRO A 251 20.71 6.31 9.58
CA PRO A 251 20.64 6.69 10.98
C PRO A 251 21.73 7.72 11.32
N ALA A 252 21.45 8.62 12.26
CA ALA A 252 22.34 9.77 12.53
C ALA A 252 23.68 9.41 13.21
N SER A 253 23.67 8.41 14.09
CA SER A 253 24.80 8.13 15.01
C SER A 253 25.14 6.65 15.18
N SER A 254 24.45 5.77 14.45
CA SER A 254 24.52 4.31 14.62
C SER A 254 24.28 3.61 13.28
N PHE A 255 24.58 2.31 13.23
CA PHE A 255 24.27 1.51 12.04
C PHE A 255 22.78 1.13 11.95
N ALA A 256 22.13 0.93 13.11
CA ALA A 256 20.69 0.70 13.21
C ALA A 256 19.95 1.98 13.60
N VAL A 257 18.68 2.07 13.23
CA VAL A 257 17.75 3.09 13.72
C VAL A 257 17.43 2.79 15.17
N LEU A 258 17.74 3.76 16.04
CA LEU A 258 17.50 3.70 17.48
C LEU A 258 16.50 4.79 17.89
N GLY A 259 15.72 4.54 18.94
CA GLY A 259 14.59 5.38 19.35
C GLY A 259 13.28 4.87 18.75
N PHE A 260 12.28 5.75 18.63
CA PHE A 260 10.94 5.35 18.20
C PHE A 260 10.35 4.23 19.08
N ASP A 261 10.49 4.38 20.39
CA ASP A 261 10.23 3.30 21.38
C ASP A 261 8.77 2.81 21.37
N TYR A 262 7.84 3.60 20.83
CA TYR A 262 6.42 3.28 20.73
C TYR A 262 5.93 3.06 19.30
N LEU A 263 6.81 3.13 18.28
CA LEU A 263 6.41 3.03 16.88
C LEU A 263 5.99 1.59 16.54
N ARG A 264 4.71 1.42 16.25
CA ARG A 264 4.05 0.16 15.93
C ARG A 264 3.84 -0.03 14.43
N LEU A 265 3.61 1.06 13.71
CA LEU A 265 3.41 1.04 12.26
C LEU A 265 4.36 2.01 11.58
N LEU A 266 5.13 1.49 10.63
CA LEU A 266 5.93 2.30 9.71
C LEU A 266 5.49 2.01 8.28
N ASN A 267 4.96 3.03 7.61
CA ASN A 267 4.58 2.94 6.21
C ASN A 267 5.61 3.63 5.32
N LEU A 268 6.30 2.83 4.52
CA LEU A 268 7.30 3.21 3.51
C LEU A 268 6.86 2.80 2.10
N GLU A 269 5.55 2.64 1.87
CA GLU A 269 4.99 2.32 0.55
C GLU A 269 5.34 3.38 -0.51
N ASP A 270 5.44 2.98 -1.77
CA ASP A 270 5.67 3.90 -2.91
C ASP A 270 6.94 4.75 -2.72
N ASN A 271 8.04 4.08 -2.36
CA ASN A 271 9.36 4.68 -2.23
C ASN A 271 10.34 3.97 -3.18
N CYS A 272 11.64 4.23 -3.04
CA CYS A 272 12.67 3.76 -3.96
C CYS A 272 13.67 2.82 -3.28
N ILE A 273 13.24 2.07 -2.26
CA ILE A 273 14.13 1.16 -1.52
C ILE A 273 14.34 -0.10 -2.35
N ALA A 274 15.59 -0.38 -2.73
CA ALA A 274 15.95 -1.53 -3.56
C ALA A 274 16.75 -2.60 -2.80
N ASP A 275 17.49 -2.22 -1.77
CA ASP A 275 18.31 -3.14 -0.97
C ASP A 275 17.65 -3.44 0.38
N TRP A 276 17.46 -4.73 0.68
CA TRP A 276 16.92 -5.19 1.95
C TRP A 276 17.81 -4.82 3.15
N ASN A 277 19.12 -4.60 2.93
CA ASN A 277 20.01 -4.11 3.98
C ASN A 277 19.56 -2.77 4.58
N GLU A 278 18.89 -1.91 3.81
CA GLU A 278 18.32 -0.67 4.32
C GLU A 278 17.21 -0.95 5.33
N ILE A 279 16.37 -1.96 5.04
CA ILE A 279 15.30 -2.39 5.93
C ILE A 279 15.86 -3.02 7.20
N LEU A 280 16.96 -3.77 7.12
CA LEU A 280 17.61 -4.36 8.30
C LEU A 280 18.05 -3.31 9.33
N LYS A 281 18.28 -2.06 8.93
CA LYS A 281 18.58 -0.96 9.88
C LYS A 281 17.41 -0.67 10.81
N LEU A 282 16.18 -1.04 10.45
CA LEU A 282 14.97 -0.93 11.27
C LEU A 282 14.77 -2.12 12.23
N SER A 283 15.63 -3.14 12.17
CA SER A 283 15.47 -4.40 12.91
C SER A 283 15.44 -4.26 14.44
N GLN A 284 15.98 -3.16 14.97
CA GLN A 284 16.07 -2.88 16.40
C GLN A 284 14.88 -2.08 16.95
N LEU A 285 13.90 -1.75 16.11
CA LEU A 285 12.67 -1.08 16.54
C LEU A 285 11.79 -2.05 17.33
N ARG A 286 11.84 -1.92 18.66
CA ARG A 286 11.27 -2.90 19.61
C ARG A 286 9.76 -3.02 19.53
N SER A 287 9.06 -1.93 19.21
CA SER A 287 7.60 -1.89 19.18
C SER A 287 7.00 -2.11 17.79
N LEU A 288 7.83 -2.26 16.75
CA LEU A 288 7.37 -2.31 15.37
C LEU A 288 6.59 -3.61 15.12
N GLU A 289 5.29 -3.46 14.84
CA GLU A 289 4.35 -4.54 14.56
C GLU A 289 4.01 -4.64 13.07
N GLN A 290 4.01 -3.52 12.35
CA GLN A 290 3.61 -3.44 10.95
C GLN A 290 4.61 -2.63 10.14
N LEU A 291 5.08 -3.22 9.05
CA LEU A 291 6.01 -2.58 8.12
C LEU A 291 5.44 -2.67 6.70
N HIS A 292 5.09 -1.52 6.13
CA HIS A 292 4.56 -1.45 4.77
C HIS A 292 5.66 -1.02 3.81
N LEU A 293 5.97 -1.88 2.85
CA LEU A 293 7.02 -1.73 1.85
C LEU A 293 6.49 -1.99 0.43
N SER A 294 5.18 -1.93 0.23
CA SER A 294 4.59 -2.13 -1.09
C SER A 294 5.12 -1.08 -2.08
N ASN A 295 5.15 -1.39 -3.37
CA ASN A 295 5.56 -0.46 -4.43
C ASN A 295 6.95 0.15 -4.18
N ASN A 296 7.92 -0.68 -3.80
CA ASN A 296 9.33 -0.33 -3.75
C ASN A 296 10.08 -1.07 -4.87
N SER A 297 11.40 -1.22 -4.77
CA SER A 297 12.22 -1.91 -5.78
C SER A 297 12.98 -3.10 -5.19
N LEU A 298 12.45 -3.71 -4.13
CA LEU A 298 13.09 -4.81 -3.42
C LEU A 298 13.15 -6.05 -4.32
N ILE A 299 14.34 -6.65 -4.43
CA ILE A 299 14.57 -7.84 -5.26
C ILE A 299 14.60 -9.12 -4.41
N ARG A 300 14.95 -9.00 -3.12
CA ARG A 300 15.10 -10.12 -2.19
C ARG A 300 14.73 -9.71 -0.78
N VAL A 301 14.36 -10.70 0.02
CA VAL A 301 14.05 -10.57 1.45
C VAL A 301 14.82 -11.65 2.20
N PHE A 302 15.45 -11.29 3.32
CA PHE A 302 16.07 -12.28 4.18
C PHE A 302 16.03 -11.87 5.65
N TYR A 303 16.01 -12.86 6.52
CA TYR A 303 16.15 -12.66 7.94
C TYR A 303 17.64 -12.72 8.28
N PRO A 304 18.18 -11.73 9.03
CA PRO A 304 19.59 -11.69 9.31
C PRO A 304 20.01 -12.80 10.28
N ASP A 305 21.14 -13.44 10.04
CA ASP A 305 21.75 -14.36 11.00
C ASP A 305 22.55 -13.61 12.08
N ASP A 306 22.94 -14.32 13.15
CA ASP A 306 23.65 -13.73 14.29
C ASP A 306 24.99 -13.10 13.87
N GLY A 307 25.66 -13.67 12.86
CA GLY A 307 26.93 -13.16 12.33
C GLY A 307 26.74 -11.85 11.57
N MET A 308 25.74 -11.78 10.70
CA MET A 308 25.35 -10.56 10.00
C MET A 308 24.92 -9.48 10.97
N MET A 309 24.15 -9.81 12.00
CA MET A 309 23.78 -8.81 13.02
C MET A 309 25.02 -8.31 13.77
N HIS A 310 25.97 -9.17 14.12
CA HIS A 310 27.22 -8.77 14.77
C HIS A 310 28.07 -7.85 13.87
N GLU A 311 28.17 -8.14 12.56
CA GLU A 311 28.83 -7.28 11.58
C GLU A 311 28.11 -5.94 11.41
N LEU A 312 26.78 -5.97 11.24
CA LEU A 312 25.96 -4.77 11.06
C LEU A 312 26.00 -3.88 12.31
N LEU A 313 26.00 -4.44 13.51
CA LEU A 313 26.10 -3.67 14.76
C LEU A 313 27.55 -3.27 15.11
N ASN A 314 28.54 -3.49 14.24
CA ASN A 314 29.96 -3.17 14.47
C ASN A 314 30.53 -3.75 15.78
N GLY A 315 30.07 -4.93 16.20
CA GLY A 315 30.51 -5.57 17.45
C GLY A 315 30.13 -4.83 18.73
N TYR A 316 29.24 -3.83 18.67
CA TYR A 316 28.51 -3.40 19.86
C TYR A 316 27.52 -4.51 20.19
N ASP A 317 27.82 -5.30 21.22
CA ASP A 317 26.84 -6.17 21.86
C ASP A 317 25.58 -5.34 22.10
N SER A 318 24.48 -5.71 21.43
CA SER A 318 23.17 -5.21 21.81
C SER A 318 23.05 -5.43 23.32
N CYS A 319 22.86 -4.36 24.09
CA CYS A 319 22.96 -4.36 25.55
C CYS A 319 21.97 -5.28 26.30
N GLU A 320 21.26 -6.19 25.62
CA GLU A 320 20.40 -7.20 26.20
C GLU A 320 20.53 -8.49 25.36
N GLU A 321 21.07 -9.56 25.95
CA GLU A 321 21.28 -10.90 25.35
C GLU A 321 19.99 -11.60 24.82
N SER A 322 18.87 -10.88 24.65
CA SER A 322 17.54 -11.46 24.34
C SER A 322 16.77 -10.82 23.19
N HIS A 323 17.21 -9.67 22.64
CA HIS A 323 16.41 -8.99 21.61
C HIS A 323 16.66 -9.57 20.21
N LYS A 324 15.61 -10.10 19.58
CA LYS A 324 15.67 -10.64 18.22
C LYS A 324 15.37 -9.55 17.17
N PRO A 325 16.05 -9.54 16.00
CA PRO A 325 15.68 -8.69 14.88
C PRO A 325 14.18 -8.79 14.56
N PHE A 326 13.48 -7.66 14.46
CA PHE A 326 12.04 -7.61 14.17
C PHE A 326 11.18 -8.48 15.11
N GLN A 327 11.53 -8.51 16.41
CA GLN A 327 10.92 -9.40 17.40
C GLN A 327 9.39 -9.38 17.43
N ASN A 328 8.78 -8.20 17.27
CA ASN A 328 7.34 -7.99 17.34
C ASN A 328 6.68 -7.75 15.98
N LEU A 329 7.41 -7.91 14.87
CA LEU A 329 6.86 -7.69 13.54
C LEU A 329 5.84 -8.79 13.20
N ARG A 330 4.60 -8.38 12.96
CA ARG A 330 3.44 -9.25 12.68
C ARG A 330 2.92 -9.11 11.27
N CYS A 331 3.03 -7.91 10.68
CA CYS A 331 2.57 -7.60 9.34
C CYS A 331 3.71 -7.05 8.48
N LEU A 332 3.92 -7.66 7.31
CA LEU A 332 4.91 -7.23 6.33
C LEU A 332 4.27 -7.16 4.94
N LEU A 333 4.03 -5.95 4.45
CA LEU A 333 3.44 -5.73 3.14
C LEU A 333 4.55 -5.48 2.11
N LEU A 334 4.71 -6.39 1.15
CA LEU A 334 5.75 -6.38 0.12
C LEU A 334 5.16 -6.34 -1.29
N GLY A 335 3.89 -5.98 -1.46
CA GLY A 335 3.23 -6.03 -2.76
C GLY A 335 3.87 -5.10 -3.78
N GLY A 336 3.89 -5.44 -5.08
CA GLY A 336 4.42 -4.56 -6.12
C GLY A 336 5.94 -4.32 -6.01
N ASN A 337 6.70 -5.33 -5.61
CA ASN A 337 8.17 -5.32 -5.63
C ASN A 337 8.70 -6.27 -6.72
N ASN A 338 10.02 -6.47 -6.79
CA ASN A 338 10.70 -7.27 -7.81
C ASN A 338 11.21 -8.61 -7.24
N ILE A 339 10.50 -9.20 -6.28
CA ILE A 339 10.90 -10.46 -5.64
C ILE A 339 10.56 -11.63 -6.58
N GLU A 340 11.59 -12.34 -7.04
CA GLU A 340 11.45 -13.48 -7.97
C GLU A 340 11.80 -14.83 -7.34
N ASP A 341 12.56 -14.83 -6.24
CA ASP A 341 13.17 -16.05 -5.69
C ASP A 341 12.36 -16.69 -4.56
N LEU A 342 12.42 -18.03 -4.47
CA LEU A 342 11.74 -18.80 -3.43
C LEU A 342 12.44 -18.75 -2.07
N ALA A 343 13.73 -18.37 -2.02
CA ALA A 343 14.47 -18.28 -0.77
C ALA A 343 13.98 -17.10 0.07
N SER A 344 13.59 -15.99 -0.58
CA SER A 344 12.90 -14.86 0.03
C SER A 344 11.62 -15.31 0.73
N ILE A 345 10.81 -16.16 0.07
CA ILE A 345 9.58 -16.71 0.66
C ILE A 345 9.89 -17.59 1.86
N ASP A 346 10.88 -18.48 1.77
CA ASP A 346 11.26 -19.35 2.88
C ASP A 346 11.78 -18.57 4.07
N SER A 347 12.57 -17.52 3.82
CA SER A 347 13.17 -16.70 4.86
C SER A 347 12.15 -15.94 5.71
N LEU A 348 10.93 -15.72 5.21
CA LEU A 348 9.85 -15.10 5.98
C LEU A 348 9.46 -15.94 7.21
N ASN A 349 9.67 -17.25 7.18
CA ASN A 349 9.41 -18.12 8.34
C ASN A 349 10.34 -17.84 9.53
N SER A 350 11.52 -17.26 9.28
CA SER A 350 12.51 -16.94 10.30
C SER A 350 12.11 -15.75 11.17
N PHE A 351 11.19 -14.91 10.70
CA PHE A 351 10.63 -13.82 11.50
C PHE A 351 9.84 -14.40 12.69
N PRO A 352 10.06 -13.92 13.94
CA PRO A 352 9.51 -14.57 15.12
C PRO A 352 7.98 -14.63 15.15
N GLN A 353 7.32 -13.50 14.86
CA GLN A 353 5.86 -13.31 15.03
C GLN A 353 5.12 -12.94 13.73
N LEU A 354 5.76 -13.10 12.58
CA LEU A 354 5.17 -12.69 11.29
C LEU A 354 4.00 -13.61 10.91
N VAL A 355 2.81 -13.02 10.74
CA VAL A 355 1.56 -13.74 10.46
C VAL A 355 0.76 -13.13 9.28
N ASP A 356 0.95 -11.86 8.96
CA ASP A 356 0.28 -11.18 7.85
C ASP A 356 1.32 -10.75 6.80
N ILE A 357 1.14 -11.22 5.56
CA ILE A 357 2.06 -10.96 4.46
C ILE A 357 1.30 -10.62 3.19
N ARG A 358 1.74 -9.57 2.50
CA ARG A 358 1.32 -9.28 1.12
C ARG A 358 2.49 -9.43 0.16
N LEU A 359 2.37 -10.34 -0.79
CA LEU A 359 3.33 -10.63 -1.87
C LEU A 359 2.74 -10.35 -3.26
N SER A 360 1.48 -9.90 -3.34
CA SER A 360 0.80 -9.61 -4.62
C SER A 360 1.67 -8.74 -5.53
N GLU A 361 1.58 -8.94 -6.85
CA GLU A 361 2.31 -8.12 -7.82
C GLU A 361 3.85 -8.21 -7.70
N ASN A 362 4.37 -9.30 -7.13
CA ASN A 362 5.76 -9.71 -7.28
C ASN A 362 5.87 -10.86 -8.28
N PRO A 363 6.96 -10.96 -9.07
CA PRO A 363 7.17 -12.08 -9.99
C PRO A 363 6.99 -13.46 -9.36
N VAL A 364 7.46 -13.66 -8.12
CA VAL A 364 7.34 -14.93 -7.39
C VAL A 364 5.89 -15.34 -7.07
N ALA A 365 4.96 -14.39 -6.99
CA ALA A 365 3.57 -14.61 -6.56
C ALA A 365 2.54 -14.23 -7.63
N ASP A 366 2.97 -13.77 -8.80
CA ASP A 366 2.14 -13.40 -9.94
C ASP A 366 2.07 -14.54 -10.96
N PRO A 367 0.92 -15.24 -11.11
CA PRO A 367 0.76 -16.30 -12.10
C PRO A 367 1.04 -15.83 -13.53
N GLY A 368 0.75 -14.55 -13.85
CA GLY A 368 1.02 -13.97 -15.16
C GLY A 368 2.50 -13.87 -15.51
N GLN A 369 3.38 -13.93 -14.51
CA GLN A 369 4.84 -13.89 -14.65
C GLN A 369 5.49 -15.25 -14.36
N GLY A 370 4.70 -16.32 -14.25
CA GLY A 370 5.18 -17.66 -13.89
C GLY A 370 5.43 -17.85 -12.39
N GLY A 371 4.88 -16.96 -11.55
CA GLY A 371 4.92 -17.07 -10.11
C GLY A 371 4.20 -18.30 -9.56
N ILE A 372 4.53 -18.67 -8.33
CA ILE A 372 3.94 -19.83 -7.68
C ILE A 372 2.50 -19.56 -7.22
N PRO A 373 1.61 -20.55 -7.33
CA PRO A 373 0.22 -20.39 -6.94
C PRO A 373 0.04 -20.29 -5.43
N ARG A 374 -1.06 -19.68 -4.99
CA ARG A 374 -1.38 -19.42 -3.57
C ARG A 374 -1.18 -20.62 -2.65
N PHE A 375 -1.66 -21.81 -3.03
CA PHE A 375 -1.50 -23.01 -2.19
C PHE A 375 -0.04 -23.36 -1.91
N VAL A 376 0.87 -23.08 -2.85
CA VAL A 376 2.31 -23.29 -2.65
C VAL A 376 2.86 -22.26 -1.67
N LEU A 377 2.45 -20.99 -1.79
CA LEU A 377 2.79 -19.95 -0.82
C LEU A 377 2.31 -20.32 0.59
N VAL A 378 1.04 -20.71 0.74
CA VAL A 378 0.44 -21.16 2.01
C VAL A 378 1.21 -22.34 2.61
N ALA A 379 1.58 -23.32 1.78
CA ALA A 379 2.34 -24.48 2.23
C ALA A 379 3.79 -24.13 2.62
N ARG A 380 4.43 -23.17 1.94
CA ARG A 380 5.80 -22.74 2.26
C ARG A 380 5.87 -21.79 3.45
N LEU A 381 4.82 -21.01 3.71
CA LEU A 381 4.71 -20.05 4.81
C LEU A 381 3.99 -20.66 6.01
N ALA A 382 4.76 -21.20 6.96
CA ALA A 382 4.27 -22.02 8.07
C ALA A 382 3.36 -21.29 9.06
N LYS A 383 3.65 -20.01 9.32
CA LYS A 383 3.00 -19.22 10.39
C LYS A 383 1.93 -18.25 9.89
N VAL A 384 1.79 -18.10 8.57
CA VAL A 384 0.96 -17.04 7.98
C VAL A 384 -0.54 -17.29 8.21
N GLU A 385 -1.24 -16.32 8.76
CA GLU A 385 -2.68 -16.34 8.98
C GLU A 385 -3.41 -15.48 7.94
N MET A 386 -2.75 -14.46 7.39
CA MET A 386 -3.28 -13.58 6.35
C MET A 386 -2.29 -13.49 5.19
N LEU A 387 -2.74 -13.86 3.98
CA LEU A 387 -1.92 -13.82 2.78
C LEU A 387 -2.61 -13.00 1.70
N ASN A 388 -1.97 -11.94 1.19
CA ASN A 388 -2.50 -11.05 0.16
C ASN A 388 -3.89 -10.49 0.53
N GLY A 389 -4.11 -10.18 1.81
CA GLY A 389 -5.35 -9.60 2.31
C GLY A 389 -6.50 -10.60 2.53
N SER A 390 -6.27 -11.91 2.35
CA SER A 390 -7.25 -12.95 2.69
C SER A 390 -6.74 -13.93 3.74
N GLU A 391 -7.64 -14.28 4.66
CA GLU A 391 -7.39 -15.26 5.73
C GLU A 391 -7.00 -16.61 5.14
N VAL A 392 -6.04 -17.27 5.80
CA VAL A 392 -5.64 -18.65 5.55
C VAL A 392 -6.29 -19.53 6.61
N SER A 393 -7.43 -20.13 6.26
CA SER A 393 -8.13 -21.02 7.21
C SER A 393 -7.30 -22.27 7.54
N SER A 394 -7.49 -22.86 8.72
CA SER A 394 -6.82 -24.12 9.10
C SER A 394 -7.07 -25.25 8.10
N ARG A 395 -8.22 -25.21 7.41
CA ARG A 395 -8.58 -26.17 6.36
C ARG A 395 -7.82 -25.91 5.07
N GLU A 396 -7.82 -24.67 4.58
CA GLU A 396 -7.03 -24.26 3.40
C GLU A 396 -5.56 -24.62 3.57
N ARG A 397 -4.99 -24.34 4.76
CA ARG A 397 -3.61 -24.69 5.09
C ARG A 397 -3.35 -26.18 4.95
N LYS A 398 -4.20 -27.02 5.55
CA LYS A 398 -4.06 -28.48 5.47
C LYS A 398 -4.15 -28.97 4.02
N GLU A 399 -5.13 -28.50 3.26
CA GLU A 399 -5.32 -28.90 1.85
C GLU A 399 -4.14 -28.45 0.98
N SER A 400 -3.67 -27.21 1.18
CA SER A 400 -2.52 -26.61 0.49
C SER A 400 -1.22 -27.38 0.77
N GLU A 401 -0.95 -27.72 2.03
CA GLU A 401 0.26 -28.46 2.43
C GLU A 401 0.27 -29.89 1.86
N ILE A 402 -0.86 -30.61 1.92
CA ILE A 402 -0.99 -31.94 1.31
C ILE A 402 -0.76 -31.86 -0.20
N ARG A 403 -1.39 -30.87 -0.85
CA ARG A 403 -1.27 -30.65 -2.30
C ARG A 403 0.16 -30.31 -2.69
N TYR A 404 0.83 -29.48 -1.90
CA TYR A 404 2.24 -29.13 -2.08
C TYR A 404 3.15 -30.36 -1.97
N VAL A 405 2.97 -31.21 -0.95
CA VAL A 405 3.77 -32.44 -0.82
C VAL A 405 3.59 -33.34 -2.05
N ARG A 406 2.36 -33.53 -2.52
CA ARG A 406 2.07 -34.31 -3.74
C ARG A 406 2.71 -33.69 -5.00
N LEU A 407 2.62 -32.36 -5.14
CA LEU A 407 3.26 -31.60 -6.22
C LEU A 407 4.79 -31.81 -6.25
N VAL A 408 5.44 -31.76 -5.08
CA VAL A 408 6.88 -31.97 -4.98
C VAL A 408 7.25 -33.43 -5.31
N MET A 409 6.47 -34.39 -4.80
CA MET A 409 6.68 -35.81 -5.10
C MET A 409 6.51 -36.17 -6.58
N SER A 410 5.61 -35.50 -7.30
CA SER A 410 5.43 -35.74 -8.74
C SER A 410 6.56 -35.16 -9.58
N LYS A 411 7.09 -33.99 -9.19
CA LYS A 411 8.15 -33.29 -9.92
C LYS A 411 9.57 -33.80 -9.65
N MET A 412 9.83 -34.32 -8.45
CA MET A 412 11.19 -34.66 -8.01
C MET A 412 11.32 -36.16 -7.73
N GLN A 413 11.77 -36.92 -8.74
CA GLN A 413 12.28 -38.29 -8.58
C GLN A 413 13.83 -38.26 -8.54
N GLY A 414 14.43 -37.65 -7.51
CA GLY A 414 15.89 -37.56 -7.44
C GLY A 414 16.46 -36.79 -6.24
N ASN A 415 17.60 -37.30 -5.76
CA ASN A 415 18.57 -36.76 -4.78
C ASN A 415 18.05 -35.99 -3.54
N SER A 416 18.15 -36.61 -2.36
CA SER A 416 17.60 -36.12 -1.09
C SER A 416 18.12 -34.74 -0.63
N LYS A 417 19.32 -34.31 -1.04
CA LYS A 417 19.92 -33.03 -0.60
C LYS A 417 19.37 -31.82 -1.35
N GLU A 418 19.17 -31.95 -2.66
CA GLU A 418 18.63 -30.90 -3.53
C GLU A 418 17.17 -30.61 -3.17
N LEU A 419 16.42 -31.67 -2.86
CA LEU A 419 15.04 -31.60 -2.39
C LEU A 419 14.91 -30.79 -1.10
N GLN A 420 15.84 -30.97 -0.16
CA GLN A 420 15.83 -30.24 1.11
C GLN A 420 16.12 -28.75 0.93
N TRP A 421 16.97 -28.39 -0.03
CA TRP A 421 17.31 -26.99 -0.30
C TRP A 421 16.21 -26.25 -1.06
N LEU A 422 15.64 -26.86 -2.10
CA LEU A 422 14.56 -26.26 -2.90
C LEU A 422 13.21 -26.25 -2.17
N HIS A 423 12.99 -27.24 -1.28
CA HIS A 423 11.74 -27.41 -0.55
C HIS A 423 12.00 -27.66 0.94
N PRO A 424 12.41 -26.64 1.72
CA PRO A 424 12.82 -26.79 3.12
C PRO A 424 11.76 -27.45 4.01
N ARG A 425 10.48 -27.18 3.74
CA ARG A 425 9.33 -27.74 4.49
C ARG A 425 8.85 -29.11 4.01
N PHE A 426 9.39 -29.66 2.91
CA PHE A 426 8.85 -30.87 2.32
C PHE A 426 8.90 -32.08 3.26
N ALA A 427 10.07 -32.35 3.86
CA ALA A 427 10.25 -33.51 4.75
C ALA A 427 9.38 -33.42 6.01
N GLU A 428 9.28 -32.23 6.60
CA GLU A 428 8.42 -31.92 7.73
C GLU A 428 6.94 -32.18 7.38
N LEU A 429 6.45 -31.58 6.29
CA LEU A 429 5.04 -31.69 5.88
C LEU A 429 4.65 -33.10 5.46
N LYS A 430 5.53 -33.82 4.76
CA LYS A 430 5.32 -35.22 4.39
C LYS A 430 5.14 -36.10 5.63
N GLY A 431 5.98 -35.90 6.65
CA GLY A 431 5.86 -36.58 7.93
C GLY A 431 4.60 -36.19 8.70
N PHE A 432 4.29 -34.89 8.79
CA PHE A 432 3.13 -34.36 9.50
C PHE A 432 1.79 -34.85 8.94
N HIS A 433 1.66 -34.92 7.61
CA HIS A 433 0.44 -35.38 6.93
C HIS A 433 0.40 -36.89 6.67
N GLY A 434 1.46 -37.65 7.04
CA GLY A 434 1.51 -39.10 6.88
C GLY A 434 1.46 -39.57 5.42
N ILE A 435 2.05 -38.81 4.49
CA ILE A 435 2.03 -39.13 3.05
C ILE A 435 3.18 -40.10 2.73
N GLU A 436 2.84 -41.35 2.41
CA GLU A 436 3.81 -42.38 2.03
C GLU A 436 4.33 -42.18 0.59
N ASP A 437 5.56 -42.63 0.32
CA ASP A 437 6.04 -42.76 -1.05
C ASP A 437 5.20 -43.79 -1.78
N GLU A 438 4.54 -43.40 -2.88
CA GLU A 438 3.92 -44.35 -3.80
C GLU A 438 5.02 -45.26 -4.36
N LYS A 439 5.23 -46.42 -3.72
CA LYS A 439 6.15 -47.43 -4.24
C LYS A 439 5.62 -47.91 -5.59
N PRO A 440 6.43 -47.90 -6.66
CA PRO A 440 6.12 -48.70 -7.83
C PRO A 440 6.06 -50.16 -7.37
N LEU A 441 4.89 -50.80 -7.47
CA LEU A 441 4.76 -52.24 -7.26
C LEU A 441 5.56 -52.97 -8.35
N VAL A 442 6.85 -53.20 -8.08
CA VAL A 442 7.66 -54.16 -8.84
C VAL A 442 7.21 -55.56 -8.42
N GLY A 443 6.15 -56.06 -9.07
CA GLY A 443 5.58 -57.37 -8.78
C GLY A 443 4.69 -57.88 -9.91
N ALA A 444 5.29 -58.74 -10.73
CA ALA A 444 4.71 -59.73 -11.66
C ALA A 444 3.43 -59.37 -12.45
N ALA A 445 3.56 -59.43 -13.78
CA ALA A 445 2.48 -59.31 -14.76
C ALA A 445 1.29 -60.26 -14.48
N GLY A 446 0.22 -59.69 -13.93
CA GLY A 446 -1.14 -60.21 -13.97
C GLY A 446 -2.08 -59.05 -14.29
N PRO A 447 -3.28 -59.28 -14.85
CA PRO A 447 -4.17 -58.21 -15.28
C PRO A 447 -4.61 -57.38 -14.06
N GLN A 448 -3.95 -56.23 -13.87
CA GLN A 448 -4.25 -55.29 -12.81
C GLN A 448 -5.65 -54.71 -13.06
N LYS A 449 -6.53 -54.85 -12.07
CA LYS A 449 -7.77 -54.07 -12.02
C LYS A 449 -7.37 -52.59 -12.03
N MET A 450 -7.67 -51.87 -13.11
CA MET A 450 -7.40 -50.43 -13.31
C MET A 450 -8.11 -49.48 -12.29
N ALA A 451 -8.52 -49.98 -11.13
CA ALA A 451 -9.30 -49.24 -10.14
C ALA A 451 -8.43 -48.59 -9.05
N SER A 452 -7.16 -48.99 -8.89
CA SER A 452 -6.32 -48.53 -7.75
C SER A 452 -5.50 -47.25 -8.02
N GLY A 453 -5.66 -46.60 -9.18
CA GLY A 453 -4.92 -45.38 -9.54
C GLY A 453 -5.78 -44.26 -10.15
N LEU A 454 -7.11 -44.32 -9.98
CA LEU A 454 -8.03 -43.31 -10.49
C LEU A 454 -8.35 -42.30 -9.39
N LEU A 455 -8.17 -41.02 -9.69
CA LEU A 455 -8.59 -39.89 -8.86
C LEU A 455 -10.11 -39.70 -8.96
N SER A 456 -10.80 -39.63 -7.83
CA SER A 456 -12.23 -39.30 -7.76
C SER A 456 -12.40 -37.79 -7.66
N ILE A 457 -12.84 -37.12 -8.72
CA ILE A 457 -12.92 -35.65 -8.80
C ILE A 457 -14.37 -35.22 -9.06
N THR A 458 -14.81 -34.14 -8.43
CA THR A 458 -16.13 -33.54 -8.62
C THR A 458 -16.04 -32.39 -9.62
N LEU A 459 -16.88 -32.38 -10.65
CA LEU A 459 -16.96 -31.35 -11.67
C LEU A 459 -18.24 -30.52 -11.48
N LYS A 460 -18.14 -29.18 -11.48
CA LYS A 460 -19.29 -28.29 -11.28
C LYS A 460 -19.31 -27.18 -12.33
N CYS A 461 -20.39 -27.05 -13.10
CA CYS A 461 -20.54 -25.94 -14.04
C CYS A 461 -20.92 -24.65 -13.30
N VAL A 462 -20.25 -23.54 -13.65
CA VAL A 462 -20.50 -22.22 -13.06
C VAL A 462 -20.74 -21.11 -14.09
N GLY A 463 -20.46 -21.35 -15.38
CA GLY A 463 -20.65 -20.34 -16.44
C GLY A 463 -22.11 -19.97 -16.68
N ALA A 464 -22.38 -18.67 -16.82
CA ALA A 464 -23.73 -18.12 -16.89
C ALA A 464 -24.51 -18.62 -18.13
N SER A 465 -23.83 -18.68 -19.27
CA SER A 465 -24.27 -19.25 -20.56
C SER A 465 -24.50 -20.76 -20.56
N ILE A 466 -23.81 -21.49 -19.68
CA ILE A 466 -23.85 -22.96 -19.61
C ILE A 466 -25.16 -23.45 -18.99
N GLY A 467 -25.82 -22.59 -18.20
CA GLY A 467 -27.04 -22.90 -17.45
C GLY A 467 -26.81 -23.82 -16.25
N GLU A 468 -27.82 -24.00 -15.40
CA GLU A 468 -27.72 -24.89 -14.23
C GLU A 468 -27.58 -26.36 -14.67
N LYS A 469 -26.41 -26.95 -14.40
CA LYS A 469 -26.11 -28.37 -14.61
C LYS A 469 -25.79 -29.03 -13.26
N PRO A 470 -26.24 -30.27 -13.01
CA PRO A 470 -25.90 -30.99 -11.78
C PRO A 470 -24.39 -31.29 -11.74
N SER A 471 -23.80 -31.24 -10.54
CA SER A 471 -22.39 -31.64 -10.36
C SER A 471 -22.18 -33.12 -10.66
N LEU A 472 -21.00 -33.46 -11.19
CA LEU A 472 -20.66 -34.81 -11.61
C LEU A 472 -19.36 -35.28 -10.94
N THR A 473 -19.41 -36.37 -10.18
CA THR A 473 -18.20 -37.02 -9.67
C THR A 473 -17.71 -38.09 -10.66
N LYS A 474 -16.46 -37.97 -11.10
CA LYS A 474 -15.83 -38.85 -12.09
C LYS A 474 -14.53 -39.42 -11.56
N LYS A 475 -14.26 -40.69 -11.87
CA LYS A 475 -12.98 -41.35 -11.60
C LYS A 475 -12.09 -41.26 -12.84
N LEU A 476 -11.00 -40.50 -12.76
CA LEU A 476 -10.10 -40.20 -13.87
C LEU A 476 -8.66 -40.62 -13.54
N PRO A 477 -7.85 -41.09 -14.51
CA PRO A 477 -6.43 -41.34 -14.28
C PRO A 477 -5.70 -40.06 -13.88
N GLY A 478 -4.74 -40.15 -12.95
CA GLY A 478 -3.89 -39.01 -12.57
C GLY A 478 -3.12 -38.38 -13.74
N ALA A 479 -2.76 -39.19 -14.73
CA ALA A 479 -2.12 -38.77 -15.98
C ALA A 479 -3.05 -38.03 -16.97
N THR A 480 -4.30 -37.74 -16.60
CA THR A 480 -5.20 -36.94 -17.44
C THR A 480 -4.70 -35.50 -17.48
N THR A 481 -4.48 -34.95 -18.67
CA THR A 481 -4.05 -33.56 -18.85
C THR A 481 -5.22 -32.58 -18.71
N VAL A 482 -4.96 -31.32 -18.36
CA VAL A 482 -5.99 -30.27 -18.29
C VAL A 482 -6.73 -30.12 -19.63
N GLY A 483 -6.02 -30.13 -20.76
CA GLY A 483 -6.65 -30.09 -22.09
C GLY A 483 -7.57 -31.29 -22.37
N LYS A 484 -7.20 -32.50 -21.91
CA LYS A 484 -8.08 -33.68 -22.03
C LYS A 484 -9.29 -33.55 -21.11
N LEU A 485 -9.10 -32.99 -19.92
CA LEU A 485 -10.18 -32.76 -18.98
C LEU A 485 -11.20 -31.74 -19.53
N LYS A 486 -10.77 -30.69 -20.22
CA LYS A 486 -11.68 -29.75 -20.93
C LYS A 486 -12.58 -30.50 -21.92
N ILE A 487 -11.99 -31.32 -22.79
CA ILE A 487 -12.73 -32.15 -23.77
C ILE A 487 -13.70 -33.11 -23.07
N LEU A 488 -13.29 -33.72 -21.96
CA LEU A 488 -14.16 -34.59 -21.17
C LEU A 488 -15.33 -33.81 -20.55
N CYS A 489 -15.10 -32.58 -20.07
CA CYS A 489 -16.15 -31.71 -19.53
C CYS A 489 -17.18 -31.33 -20.61
N GLU A 490 -16.74 -30.99 -21.82
CA GLU A 490 -17.64 -30.75 -22.97
C GLU A 490 -18.57 -31.95 -23.20
N SER A 491 -18.01 -33.16 -23.18
CA SER A 491 -18.77 -34.40 -23.35
C SER A 491 -19.72 -34.67 -22.18
N PHE A 492 -19.24 -34.57 -20.94
CA PHE A 492 -20.02 -34.87 -19.73
C PHE A 492 -21.21 -33.92 -19.53
N PHE A 493 -21.02 -32.63 -19.81
CA PHE A 493 -22.07 -31.61 -19.64
C PHE A 493 -22.86 -31.31 -20.93
N LYS A 494 -22.47 -31.95 -22.05
CA LYS A 494 -23.05 -31.79 -23.39
C LYS A 494 -22.98 -30.34 -23.86
N LEU A 495 -21.82 -29.71 -23.72
CA LEU A 495 -21.56 -28.33 -24.13
C LEU A 495 -21.21 -28.31 -25.62
N LYS A 496 -21.72 -27.33 -26.37
CA LYS A 496 -21.44 -27.20 -27.81
C LYS A 496 -20.79 -25.86 -28.08
N SER A 497 -19.59 -25.90 -28.67
CA SER A 497 -18.87 -24.71 -29.15
C SER A 497 -18.55 -23.67 -28.07
N ILE A 498 -18.32 -24.10 -26.82
CA ILE A 498 -17.91 -23.24 -25.71
C ILE A 498 -16.45 -23.52 -25.41
N LYS A 499 -15.60 -22.49 -25.42
CA LYS A 499 -14.24 -22.61 -24.90
C LYS A 499 -14.29 -22.61 -23.38
N LEU A 500 -13.75 -23.67 -22.78
CA LEU A 500 -13.82 -23.86 -21.33
C LEU A 500 -12.59 -23.33 -20.61
N LYS A 501 -12.84 -22.67 -19.48
CA LYS A 501 -11.86 -22.42 -18.42
C LYS A 501 -12.15 -23.37 -17.26
N LEU A 502 -11.11 -24.02 -16.76
CA LEU A 502 -11.22 -24.91 -15.60
C LEU A 502 -10.59 -24.21 -14.41
N PHE A 503 -11.26 -24.23 -13.28
CA PHE A 503 -10.72 -23.73 -12.03
C PHE A 503 -10.77 -24.82 -10.97
N LEU A 504 -9.69 -25.02 -10.22
CA LEU A 504 -9.74 -25.85 -9.04
C LEU A 504 -10.34 -25.05 -7.88
N GLN A 505 -11.43 -25.56 -7.31
CA GLN A 505 -12.02 -25.03 -6.09
C GLN A 505 -11.44 -25.78 -4.88
N GLU A 506 -10.71 -25.03 -4.06
CA GLU A 506 -10.25 -25.48 -2.73
C GLU A 506 -11.29 -25.04 -1.70
N GLU A 507 -11.74 -25.96 -0.84
CA GLU A 507 -12.80 -25.65 0.12
C GLU A 507 -12.24 -24.74 1.22
N GLY A 508 -12.67 -23.47 1.20
CA GLY A 508 -12.21 -22.43 2.12
C GLY A 508 -11.33 -21.36 1.47
N SER A 509 -10.89 -21.53 0.22
CA SER A 509 -10.24 -20.46 -0.55
C SER A 509 -11.30 -19.49 -1.11
N PRO A 510 -11.12 -18.16 -1.00
CA PRO A 510 -12.07 -17.18 -1.55
C PRO A 510 -12.04 -17.12 -3.07
N LEU A 511 -10.95 -17.57 -3.72
CA LEU A 511 -10.78 -17.51 -5.17
C LEU A 511 -10.33 -18.89 -5.71
N PRO A 512 -11.02 -19.45 -6.71
CA PRO A 512 -10.64 -20.71 -7.31
C PRO A 512 -9.44 -20.51 -8.24
N MET A 513 -8.58 -21.53 -8.35
CA MET A 513 -7.31 -21.45 -9.08
C MET A 513 -7.49 -21.86 -10.52
N LEU A 514 -7.14 -20.97 -11.45
CA LEU A 514 -7.19 -21.27 -12.88
C LEU A 514 -6.22 -22.41 -13.24
N LEU A 515 -6.69 -23.36 -14.03
CA LEU A 515 -5.90 -24.42 -14.65
C LEU A 515 -5.65 -24.05 -16.12
N ASP A 516 -4.57 -23.33 -16.36
CA ASP A 516 -4.21 -22.73 -17.66
C ASP A 516 -3.25 -23.59 -18.50
N ASP A 517 -2.33 -24.32 -17.86
CA ASP A 517 -1.42 -25.25 -18.55
C ASP A 517 -2.18 -26.48 -19.05
N GLU A 518 -2.50 -26.51 -20.36
CA GLU A 518 -3.22 -27.60 -21.00
C GLU A 518 -2.47 -28.94 -21.02
N MET A 519 -1.14 -28.90 -20.87
CA MET A 519 -0.26 -30.06 -20.91
C MET A 519 -0.02 -30.66 -19.52
N ALA A 520 -0.21 -29.89 -18.45
CA ALA A 520 -0.07 -30.38 -17.09
C ALA A 520 -1.08 -31.50 -16.79
N THR A 521 -0.60 -32.58 -16.15
CA THR A 521 -1.48 -33.66 -15.66
C THR A 521 -2.09 -33.31 -14.30
N LEU A 522 -3.19 -33.98 -13.94
CA LEU A 522 -3.81 -33.81 -12.62
C LEU A 522 -2.80 -34.10 -11.49
N THR A 523 -1.96 -35.12 -11.64
CA THR A 523 -0.90 -35.45 -10.69
C THR A 523 0.20 -34.38 -10.66
N ASP A 524 0.58 -33.81 -11.81
CA ASP A 524 1.58 -32.72 -11.88
C ASP A 524 1.09 -31.44 -11.19
N LEU A 525 -0.23 -31.26 -11.08
CA LEU A 525 -0.87 -30.14 -10.39
C LEU A 525 -1.16 -30.44 -8.91
N GLY A 526 -0.79 -31.62 -8.42
CA GLY A 526 -1.04 -32.10 -7.06
C GLY A 526 -2.52 -32.43 -6.77
N ILE A 527 -3.38 -32.50 -7.78
CA ILE A 527 -4.83 -32.74 -7.62
C ILE A 527 -5.06 -34.15 -7.07
N GLY A 528 -5.90 -34.25 -6.04
CA GLY A 528 -6.16 -35.49 -5.31
C GLY A 528 -7.57 -36.02 -5.46
N ASN A 529 -7.85 -37.09 -4.72
CA ASN A 529 -9.24 -37.53 -4.50
C ASN A 529 -10.04 -36.42 -3.79
N GLU A 530 -11.33 -36.34 -4.13
CA GLU A 530 -12.33 -35.42 -3.57
C GLU A 530 -12.14 -33.94 -3.97
N SER A 531 -11.18 -33.63 -4.86
CA SER A 531 -11.03 -32.29 -5.41
C SER A 531 -12.25 -31.86 -6.24
N THR A 532 -12.60 -30.58 -6.17
CA THR A 532 -13.68 -29.99 -6.97
C THR A 532 -13.11 -29.09 -8.06
N ILE A 533 -13.49 -29.32 -9.31
CA ILE A 533 -13.12 -28.50 -10.47
C ILE A 533 -14.36 -27.79 -10.99
N LEU A 534 -14.31 -26.46 -10.98
CA LEU A 534 -15.29 -25.59 -11.60
C LEU A 534 -15.03 -25.53 -13.11
N VAL A 535 -16.10 -25.66 -13.87
CA VAL A 535 -16.13 -25.58 -15.33
C VAL A 535 -16.84 -24.29 -15.68
N ASP A 536 -16.10 -23.35 -16.24
CA ASP A 536 -16.58 -22.05 -16.67
C ASP A 536 -16.35 -21.84 -18.17
N GLU A 537 -16.94 -20.80 -18.73
CA GLU A 537 -16.70 -20.36 -20.09
C GLU A 537 -15.65 -19.26 -20.18
N GLU A 538 -14.93 -19.24 -21.29
CA GLU A 538 -14.06 -18.13 -21.65
C GLU A 538 -14.92 -16.97 -22.17
N SER A 539 -14.85 -15.83 -21.48
CA SER A 539 -15.58 -14.59 -21.80
C SER A 539 -15.24 -14.01 -23.18
#